data_AF-A0A382HVQ7-F1
#
_entry.id   AF-A0A382HVQ7-F1
#
_cell.length_a   1.000
_cell.length_b   1.000
_cell.length_c   1.000
_cell.angle_alpha   90.00
_cell.angle_beta   90.00
_cell.angle_gamma   90.00
#
_symmetry.space_group_name_H-M   'P 1'
#
loop_
_entity.id
_entity.type
_entity.pdbx_description
1 polymer ?
#
loop_
_entity_poly.entity_id
_entity_poly.type
_entity_poly.pdbx_seq_one_letter_code
_entity_poly.pdbx_strand_id
1 'polypeptide(L)'
;ILAHYPIGSEQPAWVDLFREGHFQLYYNTHLIRIFIKGSNPKHSFEKHYSVIRHSIQDVINSAHTSINNLEVYVFNNNYANAKLGLDTIPHVYEIADLDLSPKRKSIDLTSIEDLLRQSVVLEAAEVDANNDLFFYGRKASIQTLAGHPVSLSDIAVVYRSVFHYGNNAPYISLDKNEDNRYAKVNFGGHLENTRVGYVVLEADKLFKLLSTGIDPNIHEPMKFKITKHVPTFLTQDERGFLEGNNSKGYTQIRYWFYPDSIGTVTDGSIGAVSNNQFLADAERMDTKNVNVSNATKKTIDHLNQNFSQYERAENIFKELSTVGRIMALVIWLKKMNMDNRIELDDLLSVNIPTFKTQKRTKKMLATSVLAVPGNSNLTSQYVRDYTKTYDISYLLDQYNASTSDKEFVEVGKKFASNIDDSKLAPAQYSKALSEKNYYGRLIESNEPKIKSLKSEID
;
A
#
# COMPACT_ATOMS: atom_id res chain seq x y z
N ILE A 1 -14.34 17.03 20.08
CA ILE A 1 -14.27 16.04 18.97
C ILE A 1 -13.28 14.90 19.24
N LEU A 2 -11.97 15.16 19.42
CA LEU A 2 -10.97 14.09 19.57
C LEU A 2 -11.19 13.13 20.75
N ALA A 3 -11.76 13.62 21.85
CA ALA A 3 -12.15 12.79 22.98
C ALA A 3 -13.44 11.97 22.72
N HIS A 4 -14.31 12.46 21.83
CA HIS A 4 -15.60 11.84 21.49
C HIS A 4 -15.44 10.73 20.44
N TYR A 5 -14.47 10.90 19.53
CA TYR A 5 -14.09 9.90 18.53
C TYR A 5 -12.61 9.53 18.75
N PRO A 6 -12.31 8.53 19.59
CA PRO A 6 -10.96 8.01 19.77
C PRO A 6 -10.36 7.46 18.47
N ILE A 7 -9.03 7.46 18.35
CA ILE A 7 -8.36 6.94 17.16
C ILE A 7 -8.69 5.45 16.96
N GLY A 8 -9.18 5.12 15.78
CA GLY A 8 -9.55 3.75 15.39
C GLY A 8 -10.96 3.33 15.84
N SER A 9 -11.75 4.20 16.48
CA SER A 9 -13.17 3.92 16.70
C SER A 9 -13.99 4.12 15.42
N GLU A 10 -15.23 3.65 15.44
CA GLU A 10 -16.23 4.08 14.46
C GLU A 10 -16.41 5.60 14.56
N GLN A 11 -16.47 6.27 13.42
CA GLN A 11 -16.52 7.73 13.35
C GLN A 11 -16.93 8.20 11.95
N PRO A 12 -17.54 9.38 11.82
CA PRO A 12 -17.72 10.03 10.51
C PRO A 12 -16.39 10.31 9.81
N ALA A 13 -16.38 10.28 8.49
CA ALA A 13 -15.17 10.54 7.69
C ALA A 13 -14.57 11.94 7.92
N TRP A 14 -15.36 12.97 8.26
CA TRP A 14 -14.85 14.31 8.58
C TRP A 14 -13.93 14.35 9.82
N VAL A 15 -14.03 13.38 10.74
CA VAL A 15 -13.28 13.42 12.03
C VAL A 15 -11.77 13.45 11.81
N ASP A 16 -11.26 12.76 10.80
CA ASP A 16 -9.81 12.74 10.51
C ASP A 16 -9.29 14.10 10.01
N LEU A 17 -10.14 14.95 9.44
CA LEU A 17 -9.77 16.31 9.03
C LEU A 17 -9.54 17.23 10.24
N PHE A 18 -10.22 16.96 11.36
CA PHE A 18 -10.00 17.67 12.63
C PHE A 18 -8.76 17.15 13.38
N ARG A 19 -8.31 15.92 13.12
CA ARG A 19 -7.07 15.37 13.69
C ARG A 19 -5.81 15.98 13.09
N GLU A 20 -5.84 16.34 11.82
CA GLU A 20 -4.71 17.00 11.15
C GLU A 20 -4.48 18.43 11.67
N GLY A 21 -5.50 19.05 12.26
CA GLY A 21 -5.42 20.36 12.89
C GLY A 21 -5.69 21.54 11.96
N HIS A 22 -6.18 21.33 10.74
CA HIS A 22 -6.70 22.42 9.88
C HIS A 22 -8.00 23.00 10.39
N PHE A 23 -8.77 22.18 11.11
CA PHE A 23 -9.99 22.55 11.81
C PHE A 23 -9.88 22.10 13.25
N GLN A 24 -10.29 22.96 14.19
CA GLN A 24 -10.46 22.56 15.58
C GLN A 24 -11.84 22.99 16.04
N LEU A 25 -12.56 22.09 16.71
CA LEU A 25 -13.87 22.38 17.28
C LEU A 25 -13.87 22.02 18.76
N TYR A 26 -14.17 23.02 19.57
CA TYR A 26 -14.39 22.93 21.00
C TYR A 26 -15.83 23.33 21.29
N TYR A 27 -16.45 22.69 22.27
CA TYR A 27 -17.82 23.04 22.65
C TYR A 27 -18.04 22.81 24.13
N ASN A 28 -19.02 23.52 24.68
CA ASN A 28 -19.64 23.23 25.95
C ASN A 28 -21.16 23.10 25.73
N THR A 29 -21.96 23.10 26.79
CA THR A 29 -23.42 22.93 26.69
C THR A 29 -24.12 24.00 25.85
N HIS A 30 -23.57 25.21 25.70
CA HIS A 30 -24.26 26.37 25.11
C HIS A 30 -23.54 27.05 23.94
N LEU A 31 -22.28 26.70 23.69
CA LEU A 31 -21.42 27.40 22.75
C LEU A 31 -20.54 26.40 22.00
N ILE A 32 -20.45 26.59 20.68
CA ILE A 32 -19.42 25.99 19.84
C ILE A 32 -18.36 27.05 19.52
N ARG A 33 -17.09 26.69 19.63
CA ARG A 33 -15.95 27.46 19.11
C ARG A 33 -15.25 26.67 18.04
N ILE A 34 -15.15 27.25 16.85
CA ILE A 34 -14.41 26.66 15.74
C ILE A 34 -13.20 27.52 15.39
N PHE A 35 -12.06 26.88 15.20
CA PHE A 35 -10.82 27.51 14.76
C PHE A 35 -10.48 26.96 13.38
N ILE A 36 -10.37 27.86 12.41
CA ILE A 36 -10.14 27.51 11.01
C ILE A 36 -8.97 28.31 10.45
N LYS A 37 -8.23 27.72 9.51
CA LYS A 37 -7.12 28.42 8.88
C LYS A 37 -7.63 29.57 7.99
N GLY A 38 -7.15 30.79 8.19
CA GLY A 38 -7.57 31.94 7.37
C GLY A 38 -7.25 33.30 7.99
N SER A 39 -7.71 34.37 7.35
CA SER A 39 -7.44 35.76 7.77
C SER A 39 -8.68 36.55 8.17
N ASN A 40 -9.88 36.07 7.83
CA ASN A 40 -11.14 36.69 8.20
C ASN A 40 -12.13 35.60 8.64
N PRO A 41 -12.69 35.65 9.86
CA PRO A 41 -13.58 34.62 10.38
C PRO A 41 -14.78 34.29 9.50
N LYS A 42 -15.55 35.29 9.08
CA LYS A 42 -16.76 35.09 8.26
C LYS A 42 -16.41 34.45 6.91
N HIS A 43 -15.46 35.04 6.20
CA HIS A 43 -15.08 34.54 4.87
C HIS A 43 -14.45 33.14 4.94
N SER A 44 -13.64 32.86 5.97
CA SER A 44 -13.02 31.55 6.15
C SER A 44 -14.07 30.48 6.49
N PHE A 45 -15.09 30.85 7.29
CA PHE A 45 -16.23 29.98 7.57
C PHE A 45 -16.99 29.63 6.30
N GLU A 46 -17.33 30.64 5.49
CA GLU A 46 -18.01 30.44 4.21
C GLU A 46 -17.21 29.55 3.24
N LYS A 47 -15.88 29.73 3.19
CA LYS A 47 -14.98 28.94 2.35
C LYS A 47 -14.92 27.47 2.76
N HIS A 48 -14.95 27.18 4.06
CA HIS A 48 -14.83 25.82 4.60
C HIS A 48 -16.17 25.23 5.04
N TYR A 49 -17.27 25.92 4.73
CA TYR A 49 -18.62 25.63 5.19
C TYR A 49 -19.04 24.18 4.94
N SER A 50 -18.80 23.68 3.74
CA SER A 50 -19.23 22.35 3.29
C SER A 50 -18.67 21.22 4.16
N VAL A 51 -17.46 21.39 4.71
CA VAL A 51 -16.82 20.44 5.64
C VAL A 51 -17.26 20.67 7.09
N ILE A 52 -17.18 21.92 7.57
CA ILE A 52 -17.36 22.23 9.00
C ILE A 52 -18.83 22.12 9.47
N ARG A 53 -19.80 22.26 8.56
CA ARG A 53 -21.22 22.10 8.90
C ARG A 53 -21.51 20.73 9.52
N HIS A 54 -20.80 19.68 9.09
CA HIS A 54 -21.02 18.32 9.59
C HIS A 54 -20.71 18.20 11.08
N SER A 55 -19.58 18.76 11.52
CA SER A 55 -19.19 18.68 12.93
C SER A 55 -20.01 19.61 13.82
N ILE A 56 -20.47 20.75 13.28
CA ILE A 56 -21.39 21.65 13.98
C ILE A 56 -22.75 20.96 14.17
N GLN A 57 -23.29 20.35 13.10
CA GLN A 57 -24.56 19.63 13.15
C GLN A 57 -24.51 18.44 14.12
N ASP A 58 -23.41 17.68 14.12
CA ASP A 58 -23.19 16.56 15.05
C ASP A 58 -23.26 17.02 16.52
N VAL A 59 -22.64 18.17 16.84
CA VAL A 59 -22.70 18.73 18.19
C VAL A 59 -24.09 19.27 18.52
N ILE A 60 -24.72 20.05 17.64
CA ILE A 60 -26.06 20.62 17.89
C ILE A 60 -27.11 19.53 18.11
N ASN A 61 -27.02 18.42 17.35
CA ASN A 61 -27.95 17.31 17.45
C ASN A 61 -27.69 16.41 18.67
N SER A 62 -26.63 16.66 19.44
CA SER A 62 -26.34 15.90 20.65
C SER A 62 -27.36 16.20 21.76
N ALA A 63 -27.93 15.15 22.34
CA ALA A 63 -28.94 15.24 23.40
C ALA A 63 -28.46 15.96 24.67
N HIS A 64 -27.15 16.15 24.83
CA HIS A 64 -26.53 16.75 26.01
C HIS A 64 -26.19 18.23 25.84
N THR A 65 -26.59 18.83 24.71
CA THR A 65 -26.27 20.23 24.41
C THR A 65 -27.53 21.05 24.13
N SER A 66 -27.42 22.35 24.35
CA SER A 66 -28.40 23.38 24.02
C SER A 66 -27.63 24.59 23.50
N ILE A 67 -26.94 24.36 22.37
CA ILE A 67 -26.04 25.33 21.75
C ILE A 67 -26.88 26.49 21.20
N ASN A 68 -26.56 27.70 21.63
CA ASN A 68 -27.23 28.92 21.17
C ASN A 68 -26.35 29.71 20.21
N ASN A 69 -25.03 29.62 20.35
CA ASN A 69 -24.08 30.41 19.59
C ASN A 69 -22.94 29.57 19.00
N LEU A 70 -22.42 30.04 17.87
CA LEU A 70 -21.18 29.59 17.24
C LEU A 70 -20.21 30.76 17.13
N GLU A 71 -19.04 30.63 17.75
CA GLU A 71 -17.90 31.53 17.57
C GLU A 71 -16.91 30.94 16.56
N VAL A 72 -16.63 31.68 15.49
CA VAL A 72 -15.61 31.33 14.50
C VAL A 72 -14.37 32.17 14.73
N TYR A 73 -13.24 31.52 14.96
CA TYR A 73 -11.92 32.11 15.06
C TYR A 73 -11.07 31.69 13.86
N VAL A 74 -10.09 32.53 13.49
CA VAL A 74 -9.13 32.18 12.44
C VAL A 74 -7.70 32.17 12.95
N PHE A 75 -6.92 31.22 12.42
CA PHE A 75 -5.49 31.15 12.70
C PHE A 75 -4.68 31.06 11.40
N ASN A 76 -3.41 31.45 11.47
CA ASN A 76 -2.46 31.32 10.38
C ASN A 76 -1.15 30.72 10.88
N ASN A 77 -0.62 29.78 10.09
CA ASN A 77 0.69 29.18 10.33
C ASN A 77 1.71 29.82 9.39
N ASN A 78 2.75 30.42 9.95
CA ASN A 78 3.97 30.75 9.23
C ASN A 78 5.05 29.73 9.58
N TYR A 79 5.06 28.63 8.82
CA TYR A 79 6.00 27.53 9.03
C TYR A 79 7.46 27.96 8.87
N ALA A 80 7.76 28.88 7.94
CA ALA A 80 9.12 29.37 7.70
C ALA A 80 9.72 30.05 8.95
N ASN A 81 8.89 30.69 9.75
CA ASN A 81 9.30 31.39 10.97
C ASN A 81 8.88 30.66 12.26
N ALA A 82 8.31 29.46 12.16
CA ALA A 82 7.70 28.73 13.28
C ALA A 82 6.74 29.59 14.13
N LYS A 83 5.94 30.45 13.48
CA LYS A 83 4.96 31.33 14.15
C LYS A 83 3.53 30.88 13.89
N LEU A 84 2.72 30.87 14.94
CA LEU A 84 1.27 30.74 14.89
C LEU A 84 0.65 32.09 15.23
N GLY A 85 -0.20 32.60 14.34
CA GLY A 85 -1.04 33.78 14.60
C GLY A 85 -2.48 33.34 14.81
N LEU A 86 -3.14 33.88 15.82
CA LEU A 86 -4.56 33.68 16.10
C LEU A 86 -5.25 35.04 16.10
N ASP A 87 -6.32 35.18 15.33
CA ASP A 87 -7.24 36.31 15.50
C ASP A 87 -8.12 36.04 16.72
N THR A 88 -8.03 36.93 17.71
CA THR A 88 -8.76 36.80 18.98
C THR A 88 -10.17 37.36 18.91
N ILE A 89 -10.57 37.99 17.80
CA ILE A 89 -11.92 38.54 17.60
C ILE A 89 -12.71 37.57 16.71
N PRO A 90 -13.68 36.82 17.27
CA PRO A 90 -14.45 35.89 16.48
C PRO A 90 -15.53 36.60 15.66
N HIS A 91 -16.02 35.92 14.63
CA HIS A 91 -17.36 36.19 14.11
C HIS A 91 -18.36 35.26 14.81
N VAL A 92 -19.49 35.81 15.26
CA VAL A 92 -20.49 35.10 16.04
C VAL A 92 -21.73 34.88 15.19
N TYR A 93 -22.22 33.64 15.16
CA TYR A 93 -23.51 33.27 14.61
C TYR A 93 -24.45 32.82 15.74
N GLU A 94 -25.69 33.28 15.70
CA GLU A 94 -26.77 32.64 16.47
C GLU A 94 -27.17 31.35 15.75
N ILE A 95 -27.26 30.24 16.49
CA ILE A 95 -27.59 28.94 15.89
C ILE A 95 -28.99 28.94 15.27
N ALA A 96 -29.93 29.70 15.85
CA ALA A 96 -31.29 29.82 15.32
C ALA A 96 -31.33 30.41 13.90
N ASP A 97 -30.35 31.25 13.55
CA ASP A 97 -30.26 31.92 12.25
C ASP A 97 -29.26 31.25 11.30
N LEU A 98 -28.53 30.23 11.77
CA LEU A 98 -27.49 29.56 11.00
C LEU A 98 -28.08 28.41 10.18
N ASP A 99 -28.19 28.62 8.87
CA ASP A 99 -28.50 27.54 7.94
C ASP A 99 -27.28 26.62 7.77
N LEU A 100 -27.42 25.36 8.19
CA LEU A 100 -26.41 24.29 8.06
C LEU A 100 -26.71 23.33 6.91
N SER A 101 -27.71 23.65 6.07
CA SER A 101 -28.04 22.86 4.91
C SER A 101 -26.96 22.93 3.82
N PRO A 102 -26.77 21.86 3.03
CA PRO A 102 -25.96 21.87 1.83
C PRO A 102 -26.20 23.11 0.95
N LYS A 103 -25.12 23.78 0.54
CA LYS A 103 -25.22 24.93 -0.38
C LYS A 103 -25.36 24.49 -1.84
N ARG A 104 -25.05 23.24 -2.11
CA ARG A 104 -25.17 22.58 -3.42
C ARG A 104 -26.15 21.42 -3.29
N LYS A 105 -26.56 20.87 -4.43
CA LYS A 105 -27.47 19.72 -4.44
C LYS A 105 -26.80 18.53 -3.74
N SER A 106 -27.46 18.02 -2.70
CA SER A 106 -27.00 16.82 -1.98
C SER A 106 -26.96 15.60 -2.87
N ILE A 107 -26.01 14.72 -2.58
CA ILE A 107 -25.89 13.41 -3.23
C ILE A 107 -26.74 12.38 -2.48
N ASP A 108 -27.32 11.44 -3.22
CA ASP A 108 -28.11 10.36 -2.64
C ASP A 108 -27.20 9.22 -2.16
N LEU A 109 -26.70 9.36 -0.93
CA LEU A 109 -25.86 8.36 -0.26
C LEU A 109 -26.54 6.99 -0.14
N THR A 110 -27.88 6.96 0.00
CA THR A 110 -28.64 5.72 0.17
C THR A 110 -28.63 4.91 -1.12
N SER A 111 -28.92 5.56 -2.25
CA SER A 111 -28.88 4.90 -3.56
C SER A 111 -27.48 4.39 -3.92
N ILE A 112 -26.42 5.12 -3.54
CA ILE A 112 -25.03 4.66 -3.75
C ILE A 112 -24.75 3.40 -2.93
N GLU A 113 -25.11 3.37 -1.64
CA GLU A 113 -24.94 2.20 -0.79
C GLU A 113 -25.77 1.00 -1.29
N ASP A 114 -27.00 1.22 -1.74
CA ASP A 114 -27.87 0.17 -2.29
C ASP A 114 -27.32 -0.41 -3.59
N LEU A 115 -26.68 0.39 -4.45
CA LEU A 115 -25.95 -0.11 -5.61
C LEU A 115 -24.80 -1.05 -5.20
N LEU A 116 -23.99 -0.66 -4.21
CA LEU A 116 -22.83 -1.45 -3.77
C LEU A 116 -23.24 -2.80 -3.18
N ARG A 117 -24.38 -2.85 -2.47
CA ARG A 117 -24.97 -4.09 -1.94
C ARG A 117 -25.35 -5.10 -3.03
N GLN A 118 -25.50 -4.67 -4.28
CA GLN A 118 -25.82 -5.55 -5.41
C GLN A 118 -24.61 -6.27 -6.03
N SER A 119 -23.43 -6.20 -5.39
CA SER A 119 -22.21 -6.87 -5.87
C SER A 119 -21.78 -6.40 -7.26
N VAL A 120 -21.57 -5.10 -7.39
CA VAL A 120 -21.13 -4.47 -8.64
C VAL A 120 -19.63 -4.21 -8.65
N VAL A 121 -19.03 -4.27 -9.84
CA VAL A 121 -17.74 -3.63 -10.14
C VAL A 121 -18.05 -2.23 -10.64
N LEU A 122 -17.57 -1.20 -9.94
CA LEU A 122 -17.74 0.19 -10.38
C LEU A 122 -16.95 0.44 -11.67
N GLU A 123 -17.62 1.04 -12.65
CA GLU A 123 -17.10 1.26 -14.00
C GLU A 123 -17.24 2.71 -14.48
N ALA A 124 -18.20 3.48 -13.99
CA ALA A 124 -18.30 4.91 -14.32
C ALA A 124 -19.00 5.72 -13.22
N ALA A 125 -18.85 7.05 -13.29
CA ALA A 125 -19.64 8.01 -12.53
C ALA A 125 -20.07 9.16 -13.46
N GLU A 126 -21.28 9.68 -13.27
CA GLU A 126 -21.85 10.78 -14.06
C GLU A 126 -22.46 11.83 -13.14
N VAL A 127 -22.33 13.10 -13.54
CA VAL A 127 -23.13 14.19 -12.99
C VAL A 127 -23.99 14.77 -14.11
N ASP A 128 -25.26 14.38 -14.10
CA ASP A 128 -26.22 14.69 -15.16
C ASP A 128 -26.55 16.20 -15.23
N ALA A 129 -27.39 16.61 -16.17
CA ALA A 129 -27.78 18.02 -16.32
C ALA A 129 -28.55 18.59 -15.10
N ASN A 130 -29.17 17.73 -14.29
CA ASN A 130 -29.91 18.09 -13.08
C ASN A 130 -29.01 18.13 -11.83
N ASN A 131 -27.70 17.94 -11.99
CA ASN A 131 -26.74 17.81 -10.91
C ASN A 131 -27.04 16.61 -9.99
N ASP A 132 -27.51 15.51 -10.56
CA ASP A 132 -27.61 14.21 -9.88
C ASP A 132 -26.33 13.40 -10.12
N LEU A 133 -25.79 12.81 -9.05
CA LEU A 133 -24.62 11.92 -9.12
C LEU A 133 -25.08 10.47 -9.30
N PHE A 134 -24.67 9.85 -10.40
CA PHE A 134 -24.90 8.44 -10.67
C PHE A 134 -23.59 7.66 -10.65
N PHE A 135 -23.59 6.49 -10.02
CA PHE A 135 -22.54 5.49 -10.18
C PHE A 135 -23.05 4.35 -11.05
N TYR A 136 -22.22 3.94 -11.99
CA TYR A 136 -22.48 2.82 -12.87
C TYR A 136 -21.53 1.68 -12.52
N GLY A 137 -22.07 0.47 -12.52
CA GLY A 137 -21.28 -0.72 -12.32
C GLY A 137 -21.85 -1.93 -13.04
N ARG A 138 -20.97 -2.87 -13.31
CA ARG A 138 -21.34 -4.16 -13.89
C ARG A 138 -21.51 -5.18 -12.79
N LYS A 139 -22.61 -5.93 -12.82
CA LYS A 139 -22.85 -7.02 -11.88
C LYS A 139 -21.73 -8.07 -11.99
N ALA A 140 -21.15 -8.45 -10.86
CA ALA A 140 -20.03 -9.38 -10.80
C ALA A 140 -20.07 -10.19 -9.49
N SER A 141 -19.00 -10.97 -9.26
CA SER A 141 -18.74 -11.49 -7.91
C SER A 141 -18.56 -10.33 -6.93
N ILE A 142 -18.95 -10.52 -5.67
CA ILE A 142 -18.72 -9.57 -4.58
C ILE A 142 -17.29 -9.04 -4.65
N GLN A 143 -17.16 -7.71 -4.78
CA GLN A 143 -15.89 -7.02 -4.62
C GLN A 143 -15.64 -6.80 -3.14
N THR A 144 -14.39 -6.97 -2.71
CA THR A 144 -14.02 -6.83 -1.30
C THR A 144 -12.89 -5.84 -1.11
N LEU A 145 -12.79 -5.29 0.10
CA LEU A 145 -11.64 -4.58 0.62
C LEU A 145 -11.37 -5.10 2.03
N ALA A 146 -10.15 -5.56 2.27
CA ALA A 146 -9.78 -6.27 3.49
C ALA A 146 -10.72 -7.47 3.77
N GLY A 147 -11.15 -8.19 2.73
CA GLY A 147 -12.07 -9.34 2.82
C GLY A 147 -13.54 -9.00 3.09
N HIS A 148 -13.89 -7.73 3.29
CA HIS A 148 -15.28 -7.29 3.49
C HIS A 148 -15.87 -6.72 2.20
N PRO A 149 -17.18 -6.89 1.92
CA PRO A 149 -17.81 -6.25 0.77
C PRO A 149 -17.54 -4.74 0.72
N VAL A 150 -17.30 -4.23 -0.49
CA VAL A 150 -17.17 -2.78 -0.74
C VAL A 150 -18.43 -2.07 -0.27
N SER A 151 -18.26 -0.93 0.37
CA SER A 151 -19.32 -0.12 0.97
C SER A 151 -19.12 1.36 0.71
N LEU A 152 -20.12 2.19 1.01
CA LEU A 152 -20.02 3.64 0.90
C LEU A 152 -18.86 4.21 1.74
N SER A 153 -18.54 3.58 2.88
CA SER A 153 -17.40 4.00 3.72
C SER A 153 -16.06 3.94 2.98
N ASP A 154 -15.89 3.01 2.04
CA ASP A 154 -14.66 2.88 1.25
C ASP A 154 -14.56 4.00 0.21
N ILE A 155 -15.69 4.40 -0.40
CA ILE A 155 -15.76 5.57 -1.29
C ILE A 155 -15.47 6.85 -0.50
N ALA A 156 -16.04 7.01 0.69
CA ALA A 156 -15.82 8.18 1.55
C ALA A 156 -14.34 8.34 1.95
N VAL A 157 -13.64 7.24 2.27
CA VAL A 157 -12.21 7.26 2.57
C VAL A 157 -11.39 7.71 1.36
N VAL A 158 -11.69 7.20 0.16
CA VAL A 158 -10.99 7.61 -1.07
C VAL A 158 -11.31 9.06 -1.43
N TYR A 159 -12.57 9.48 -1.29
CA TYR A 159 -12.99 10.87 -1.47
C TYR A 159 -12.18 11.81 -0.59
N ARG A 160 -12.14 11.53 0.71
CA ARG A 160 -11.37 12.31 1.69
C ARG A 160 -9.88 12.34 1.35
N SER A 161 -9.31 11.21 0.95
CA SER A 161 -7.88 11.14 0.61
C SER A 161 -7.54 11.89 -0.68
N VAL A 162 -8.50 12.12 -1.58
CA VAL A 162 -8.27 12.83 -2.84
C VAL A 162 -8.62 14.32 -2.73
N PHE A 163 -9.72 14.68 -2.07
CA PHE A 163 -10.19 16.08 -1.96
C PHE A 163 -9.56 16.82 -0.78
N HIS A 164 -9.34 16.14 0.34
CA HIS A 164 -9.08 16.78 1.64
C HIS A 164 -7.75 16.41 2.27
N TYR A 165 -6.80 15.87 1.50
CA TYR A 165 -5.50 15.43 2.03
C TYR A 165 -4.60 16.56 2.57
N GLY A 166 -4.92 17.83 2.30
CA GLY A 166 -4.14 18.98 2.78
C GLY A 166 -2.67 18.92 2.39
N ASN A 167 -1.78 18.89 3.39
CA ASN A 167 -0.32 18.72 3.18
C ASN A 167 0.12 17.25 3.23
N ASN A 168 -0.81 16.34 3.50
CA ASN A 168 -0.59 14.93 3.73
C ASN A 168 -1.16 14.12 2.57
N ALA A 169 -0.63 14.31 1.35
CA ALA A 169 -1.06 13.56 0.16
C ALA A 169 -1.11 12.04 0.41
N PRO A 170 -1.95 11.27 -0.28
CA PRO A 170 -2.01 9.82 -0.11
C PRO A 170 -0.66 9.15 -0.38
N TYR A 171 -0.13 8.45 0.61
CA TYR A 171 1.05 7.59 0.47
C TYR A 171 1.03 6.48 1.52
N ILE A 172 1.84 5.46 1.31
CA ILE A 172 2.23 4.50 2.33
C ILE A 172 3.74 4.35 2.27
N SER A 173 4.38 4.36 3.43
CA SER A 173 5.81 4.10 3.53
C SER A 173 6.14 3.11 4.64
N LEU A 174 7.15 2.29 4.36
CA LEU A 174 7.82 1.42 5.32
C LEU A 174 9.18 2.03 5.62
N ASP A 175 9.25 2.83 6.69
CA ASP A 175 10.43 3.58 7.07
C ASP A 175 11.23 2.88 8.18
N LYS A 176 12.43 3.41 8.45
CA LYS A 176 13.27 2.93 9.55
C LYS A 176 12.52 3.09 10.89
N ASN A 177 12.46 2.01 11.66
CA ASN A 177 11.96 2.04 13.04
C ASN A 177 13.11 2.24 14.04
N GLU A 178 12.78 2.68 15.26
CA GLU A 178 13.73 2.77 16.38
C GLU A 178 14.36 1.40 16.69
N ASP A 179 13.57 0.33 16.54
CA ASP A 179 14.03 -1.04 16.51
C ASP A 179 14.20 -1.49 15.05
N ASN A 180 15.45 -1.59 14.59
CA ASN A 180 15.78 -1.88 13.20
C ASN A 180 15.39 -3.30 12.75
N ARG A 181 14.91 -4.16 13.67
CA ARG A 181 14.27 -5.45 13.33
C ARG A 181 12.86 -5.25 12.76
N TYR A 182 12.31 -4.05 12.90
CA TYR A 182 11.00 -3.67 12.39
C TYR A 182 11.12 -2.51 11.38
N ALA A 183 10.11 -2.38 10.54
CA ALA A 183 9.86 -1.17 9.75
C ALA A 183 8.66 -0.43 10.35
N LYS A 184 8.76 0.89 10.45
CA LYS A 184 7.67 1.78 10.86
C LYS A 184 6.74 1.96 9.66
N VAL A 185 5.44 1.80 9.89
CA VAL A 185 4.43 2.04 8.86
C VAL A 185 3.91 3.46 9.02
N ASN A 186 3.99 4.26 7.95
CA ASN A 186 3.38 5.58 7.91
C ASN A 186 2.35 5.66 6.78
N PHE A 187 1.28 6.41 7.01
CA PHE A 187 0.20 6.63 6.07
C PHE A 187 0.01 8.12 5.81
N GLY A 188 -0.14 8.48 4.54
CA GLY A 188 -0.67 9.76 4.10
C GLY A 188 -2.13 9.66 3.69
N GLY A 189 -2.77 10.81 3.43
CA GLY A 189 -4.11 10.90 2.84
C GLY A 189 -5.24 10.37 3.72
N HIS A 190 -5.06 10.35 5.05
CA HIS A 190 -6.03 9.79 6.00
C HIS A 190 -6.41 8.34 5.70
N LEU A 191 -5.43 7.53 5.26
CA LEU A 191 -5.62 6.11 4.98
C LEU A 191 -5.44 5.20 6.21
N GLU A 192 -4.76 5.68 7.26
CA GLU A 192 -4.54 4.90 8.49
C GLU A 192 -5.88 4.48 9.12
N ASN A 193 -5.95 3.25 9.65
CA ASN A 193 -7.14 2.69 10.30
C ASN A 193 -8.36 2.62 9.37
N THR A 194 -8.13 2.36 8.08
CA THR A 194 -9.19 2.11 7.09
C THR A 194 -8.92 0.83 6.30
N ARG A 195 -9.96 0.24 5.71
CA ARG A 195 -9.83 -0.92 4.81
C ARG A 195 -9.00 -0.57 3.57
N VAL A 196 -9.18 0.62 3.01
CA VAL A 196 -8.39 1.12 1.87
C VAL A 196 -6.91 1.19 2.23
N GLY A 197 -6.56 1.78 3.38
CA GLY A 197 -5.17 1.86 3.84
C GLY A 197 -4.56 0.48 4.08
N TYR A 198 -5.32 -0.46 4.65
CA TYR A 198 -4.88 -1.84 4.78
C TYR A 198 -4.54 -2.48 3.43
N VAL A 199 -5.44 -2.39 2.44
CA VAL A 199 -5.23 -2.99 1.12
C VAL A 199 -3.98 -2.44 0.44
N VAL A 200 -3.77 -1.12 0.46
CA VAL A 200 -2.58 -0.51 -0.17
C VAL A 200 -1.30 -0.90 0.59
N LEU A 201 -1.35 -1.01 1.93
CA LEU A 201 -0.21 -1.47 2.74
C LEU A 201 0.14 -2.94 2.42
N GLU A 202 -0.86 -3.82 2.43
CA GLU A 202 -0.65 -5.24 2.16
C GLU A 202 -0.19 -5.48 0.72
N ALA A 203 -0.66 -4.67 -0.23
CA ALA A 203 -0.14 -4.70 -1.60
C ALA A 203 1.33 -4.30 -1.65
N ASP A 204 1.74 -3.22 -0.96
CA ASP A 204 3.15 -2.79 -0.90
C ASP A 204 4.07 -3.85 -0.26
N LYS A 205 3.57 -4.59 0.73
CA LYS A 205 4.27 -5.75 1.30
C LYS A 205 4.35 -6.91 0.32
N LEU A 206 3.24 -7.31 -0.29
CA LEU A 206 3.21 -8.38 -1.29
C LEU A 206 4.05 -8.06 -2.52
N PHE A 207 4.25 -6.78 -2.84
CA PHE A 207 5.19 -6.42 -3.88
C PHE A 207 6.63 -6.87 -3.53
N LYS A 208 7.02 -6.80 -2.25
CA LYS A 208 8.33 -7.26 -1.77
C LYS A 208 8.49 -8.77 -1.81
N LEU A 209 7.39 -9.53 -1.78
CA LEU A 209 7.41 -10.98 -2.03
C LEU A 209 8.01 -11.28 -3.42
N LEU A 210 7.77 -10.44 -4.43
CA LEU A 210 8.31 -10.67 -5.78
C LEU A 210 9.85 -10.71 -5.80
N SER A 211 10.51 -10.17 -4.78
CA SER A 211 11.97 -10.21 -4.68
C SER A 211 12.51 -11.61 -4.39
N THR A 212 11.91 -12.33 -3.41
CA THR A 212 12.45 -13.58 -2.86
C THR A 212 11.53 -14.79 -3.06
N GLY A 213 10.25 -14.54 -3.33
CA GLY A 213 9.18 -15.55 -3.40
C GLY A 213 8.58 -15.91 -2.03
N ILE A 214 8.93 -15.21 -0.95
CA ILE A 214 8.41 -15.44 0.41
C ILE A 214 7.47 -14.29 0.80
N ASP A 215 6.33 -14.64 1.40
CA ASP A 215 5.38 -13.65 1.93
C ASP A 215 5.92 -13.02 3.23
N PRO A 216 6.05 -11.68 3.30
CA PRO A 216 6.60 -11.01 4.47
C PRO A 216 5.69 -11.00 5.71
N ASN A 217 4.41 -11.38 5.58
CA ASN A 217 3.48 -11.45 6.70
C ASN A 217 3.45 -12.84 7.34
N ILE A 218 3.34 -13.89 6.52
CA ILE A 218 3.23 -15.28 7.00
C ILE A 218 4.54 -16.03 6.98
N HIS A 219 5.59 -15.48 6.34
CA HIS A 219 6.92 -16.09 6.27
C HIS A 219 6.96 -17.43 5.52
N GLU A 220 6.02 -17.63 4.58
CA GLU A 220 5.90 -18.86 3.79
C GLU A 220 6.29 -18.66 2.31
N PRO A 221 6.84 -19.67 1.63
CA PRO A 221 7.09 -19.61 0.19
C PRO A 221 5.78 -19.60 -0.63
N MET A 222 5.62 -18.58 -1.47
CA MET A 222 4.40 -18.35 -2.27
C MET A 222 4.57 -18.66 -3.75
N LYS A 223 5.78 -19.01 -4.17
CA LYS A 223 6.13 -19.19 -5.58
C LYS A 223 5.19 -20.15 -6.31
N PHE A 224 4.87 -21.30 -5.71
CA PHE A 224 3.98 -22.30 -6.33
C PHE A 224 2.55 -21.77 -6.56
N LYS A 225 2.03 -21.01 -5.59
CA LYS A 225 0.70 -20.38 -5.68
C LYS A 225 0.68 -19.36 -6.81
N ILE A 226 1.73 -18.55 -6.93
CA ILE A 226 1.85 -17.53 -7.99
C ILE A 226 2.01 -18.18 -9.36
N THR A 227 2.90 -19.18 -9.51
CA THR A 227 3.17 -19.80 -10.82
C THR A 227 1.97 -20.55 -11.40
N LYS A 228 1.01 -20.97 -10.57
CA LYS A 228 -0.27 -21.53 -11.04
C LYS A 228 -1.05 -20.54 -11.91
N HIS A 229 -0.98 -19.25 -11.60
CA HIS A 229 -1.69 -18.20 -12.31
C HIS A 229 -0.78 -17.36 -13.22
N VAL A 230 0.51 -17.33 -12.91
CA VAL A 230 1.55 -16.58 -13.61
C VAL A 230 2.70 -17.54 -14.01
N PRO A 231 2.54 -18.38 -15.05
CA PRO A 231 3.50 -19.44 -15.37
C PRO A 231 4.93 -18.96 -15.66
N THR A 232 5.08 -17.70 -16.09
CA THR A 232 6.38 -17.06 -16.38
C THR A 232 7.02 -16.39 -15.17
N PHE A 233 6.42 -16.50 -13.97
CA PHE A 233 6.94 -15.87 -12.77
C PHE A 233 8.35 -16.37 -12.41
N LEU A 234 9.22 -15.38 -12.19
CA LEU A 234 10.54 -15.50 -11.59
C LEU A 234 10.67 -14.41 -10.53
N THR A 235 11.29 -14.74 -9.40
CA THR A 235 11.62 -13.75 -8.37
C THR A 235 12.71 -12.80 -8.86
N GLN A 236 12.89 -11.66 -8.19
CA GLN A 236 14.00 -10.75 -8.50
C GLN A 236 15.36 -11.46 -8.32
N ASP A 237 15.52 -12.24 -7.24
CA ASP A 237 16.76 -12.98 -6.97
C ASP A 237 17.08 -13.97 -8.11
N GLU A 238 16.06 -14.66 -8.61
CA GLU A 238 16.18 -15.59 -9.75
C GLU A 238 16.59 -14.87 -11.04
N ARG A 239 16.01 -13.70 -11.29
CA ARG A 239 16.44 -12.85 -12.41
C ARG A 239 17.88 -12.39 -12.22
N GLY A 240 18.30 -12.12 -10.98
CA GLY A 240 19.68 -11.80 -10.62
C GLY A 240 20.67 -12.92 -10.96
N PHE A 241 20.31 -14.18 -10.69
CA PHE A 241 21.13 -15.34 -11.07
C PHE A 241 21.32 -15.46 -12.59
N LEU A 242 20.27 -15.21 -13.38
CA LEU A 242 20.35 -15.24 -14.85
C LEU A 242 21.26 -14.16 -15.44
N GLU A 243 21.46 -13.05 -14.73
CA GLU A 243 22.23 -11.90 -15.21
C GLU A 243 23.72 -11.96 -14.84
N GLY A 244 24.17 -13.03 -14.17
CA GLY A 244 25.59 -13.23 -13.83
C GLY A 244 26.10 -12.39 -12.65
N ASN A 245 25.19 -11.96 -11.76
CA ASN A 245 25.51 -11.33 -10.47
C ASN A 245 26.51 -10.14 -10.54
N ASN A 246 26.19 -9.14 -11.36
CA ASN A 246 27.03 -7.93 -11.50
C ASN A 246 26.94 -6.94 -10.32
N SER A 247 26.02 -7.13 -9.38
CA SER A 247 25.86 -6.27 -8.19
C SER A 247 26.35 -7.00 -6.93
N LYS A 248 27.68 -7.05 -6.74
CA LYS A 248 28.25 -7.46 -5.45
C LYS A 248 28.08 -6.32 -4.44
N GLY A 249 27.39 -6.58 -3.34
CA GLY A 249 27.36 -5.67 -2.20
C GLY A 249 25.99 -5.44 -1.60
N TYR A 250 25.92 -4.43 -0.75
CA TYR A 250 24.71 -3.94 -0.11
C TYR A 250 24.00 -2.97 -1.06
N THR A 251 22.67 -3.07 -1.18
CA THR A 251 21.86 -2.11 -1.94
C THR A 251 20.56 -1.84 -1.19
N GLN A 252 20.18 -0.56 -1.11
CA GLN A 252 18.87 -0.16 -0.59
C GLN A 252 17.97 0.24 -1.75
N ILE A 253 16.93 -0.56 -1.98
CA ILE A 253 15.92 -0.30 -3.01
C ILE A 253 14.62 0.02 -2.29
N ARG A 254 14.00 1.14 -2.66
CA ARG A 254 12.63 1.45 -2.27
C ARG A 254 11.71 1.03 -3.40
N TYR A 255 10.68 0.28 -3.05
CA TYR A 255 9.60 -0.15 -3.93
C TYR A 255 8.33 0.62 -3.57
N TRP A 256 7.51 0.98 -4.56
CA TRP A 256 6.20 1.57 -4.31
C TRP A 256 5.21 1.28 -5.43
N PHE A 257 3.93 1.44 -5.11
CA PHE A 257 2.85 1.61 -6.06
C PHE A 257 2.48 3.09 -6.17
N TYR A 258 2.23 3.58 -7.38
CA TYR A 258 1.74 4.94 -7.61
C TYR A 258 0.45 4.93 -8.45
N PRO A 259 -0.48 5.85 -8.17
CA PRO A 259 -1.79 5.87 -8.80
C PRO A 259 -1.81 6.63 -10.14
N ASP A 260 -0.67 7.15 -10.65
CA ASP A 260 -0.67 8.11 -11.78
C ASP A 260 -1.25 7.56 -13.09
N SER A 261 -1.18 6.24 -13.27
CA SER A 261 -1.78 5.53 -14.42
C SER A 261 -3.29 5.35 -14.30
N ILE A 262 -3.87 5.55 -13.11
CA ILE A 262 -5.29 5.41 -12.85
C ILE A 262 -6.01 6.59 -13.52
N GLY A 263 -7.03 6.27 -14.30
CA GLY A 263 -7.68 7.27 -15.13
C GLY A 263 -9.05 6.86 -15.63
N THR A 264 -9.70 7.86 -16.20
CA THR A 264 -11.01 7.76 -16.81
C THR A 264 -10.97 8.30 -18.24
N VAL A 265 -11.81 7.76 -19.11
CA VAL A 265 -12.23 8.41 -20.36
C VAL A 265 -13.52 9.16 -20.09
N THR A 266 -13.66 10.35 -20.66
CA THR A 266 -14.72 11.30 -20.29
C THR A 266 -15.11 12.18 -21.45
N ASP A 267 -16.40 12.47 -21.55
CA ASP A 267 -16.96 13.54 -22.41
C ASP A 267 -17.15 14.87 -21.66
N GLY A 268 -17.04 14.82 -20.33
CA GLY A 268 -17.18 15.95 -19.41
C GLY A 268 -18.29 15.72 -18.38
N SER A 269 -19.37 15.07 -18.78
CA SER A 269 -20.51 14.72 -17.91
C SER A 269 -20.37 13.35 -17.26
N ILE A 270 -19.75 12.40 -17.95
CA ILE A 270 -19.48 11.05 -17.44
C ILE A 270 -17.99 10.72 -17.49
N GLY A 271 -17.49 10.09 -16.43
CA GLY A 271 -16.14 9.52 -16.35
C GLY A 271 -16.21 8.01 -16.23
N ALA A 272 -15.79 7.29 -17.27
CA ALA A 272 -15.69 5.83 -17.29
C ALA A 272 -14.26 5.39 -16.99
N VAL A 273 -14.07 4.43 -16.09
CA VAL A 273 -12.76 3.89 -15.70
C VAL A 273 -12.06 3.30 -16.93
N SER A 274 -10.95 3.91 -17.33
CA SER A 274 -10.12 3.42 -18.44
C SER A 274 -8.94 2.60 -17.97
N ASN A 275 -8.38 2.97 -16.82
CA ASN A 275 -7.33 2.21 -16.15
C ASN A 275 -7.50 2.34 -14.64
N ASN A 276 -7.39 1.22 -13.93
CA ASN A 276 -7.52 1.13 -12.48
C ASN A 276 -6.30 0.49 -11.81
N GLN A 277 -5.27 0.15 -12.58
CA GLN A 277 -4.06 -0.48 -12.07
C GLN A 277 -3.15 0.59 -11.45
N PHE A 278 -2.69 0.32 -10.23
CA PHE A 278 -1.53 0.99 -9.66
C PHE A 278 -0.28 0.44 -10.34
N LEU A 279 0.58 1.33 -10.86
CA LEU A 279 1.86 0.90 -11.41
C LEU A 279 2.89 0.75 -10.28
N ALA A 280 3.65 -0.33 -10.36
CA ALA A 280 4.81 -0.55 -9.52
C ALA A 280 6.04 0.21 -10.08
N ASP A 281 6.88 0.72 -9.19
CA ASP A 281 8.23 1.23 -9.52
C ASP A 281 9.24 0.95 -8.39
N ALA A 282 10.51 1.28 -8.64
CA ALA A 282 11.55 1.30 -7.63
C ALA A 282 12.65 2.35 -7.87
N GLU A 283 13.22 2.86 -6.77
CA GLU A 283 14.39 3.73 -6.79
C GLU A 283 15.51 3.23 -5.85
N ARG A 284 16.75 3.68 -6.12
CA ARG A 284 17.88 3.47 -5.20
C ARG A 284 17.90 4.57 -4.14
N MET A 285 17.97 4.16 -2.88
CA MET A 285 17.99 5.05 -1.71
C MET A 285 19.41 5.44 -1.27
N ASP A 286 20.38 4.59 -1.57
CA ASP A 286 21.76 4.67 -1.11
C ASP A 286 22.67 5.43 -2.07
N THR A 287 22.24 5.73 -3.29
CA THR A 287 23.03 6.52 -4.25
C THR A 287 22.13 7.31 -5.18
N LYS A 288 22.34 8.64 -5.25
CA LYS A 288 21.62 9.51 -6.20
C LYS A 288 22.07 9.19 -7.63
N ASN A 289 21.13 9.15 -8.57
CA ASN A 289 21.36 8.99 -10.02
C ASN A 289 21.90 7.61 -10.46
N VAL A 290 21.77 6.56 -9.65
CA VAL A 290 22.08 5.20 -10.08
C VAL A 290 20.79 4.41 -10.29
N ASN A 291 20.62 3.90 -11.51
CA ASN A 291 19.47 3.06 -11.86
C ASN A 291 19.44 1.78 -11.03
N VAL A 292 18.22 1.30 -10.74
CA VAL A 292 18.01 -0.04 -10.18
C VAL A 292 18.53 -1.14 -11.12
N SER A 293 18.81 -2.31 -10.56
CA SER A 293 19.33 -3.46 -11.32
C SER A 293 18.38 -3.89 -12.45
N ASN A 294 18.90 -4.53 -13.49
CA ASN A 294 18.07 -5.02 -14.60
C ASN A 294 17.10 -6.12 -14.14
N ALA A 295 17.50 -6.97 -13.19
CA ALA A 295 16.62 -7.90 -12.49
C ALA A 295 15.43 -7.19 -11.81
N THR A 296 15.68 -6.05 -11.13
CA THR A 296 14.63 -5.23 -10.51
C THR A 296 13.68 -4.68 -11.57
N LYS A 297 14.19 -4.06 -12.63
CA LYS A 297 13.38 -3.52 -13.73
C LYS A 297 12.50 -4.59 -14.36
N LYS A 298 13.08 -5.73 -14.73
CA LYS A 298 12.33 -6.87 -15.29
C LYS A 298 11.28 -7.43 -14.34
N THR A 299 11.50 -7.36 -13.02
CA THR A 299 10.50 -7.79 -12.03
C THR A 299 9.31 -6.84 -12.03
N ILE A 300 9.57 -5.53 -12.04
CA ILE A 300 8.56 -4.47 -12.09
C ILE A 300 7.78 -4.53 -13.40
N ASP A 301 8.48 -4.56 -14.54
CA ASP A 301 7.87 -4.64 -15.86
C ASP A 301 6.98 -5.88 -15.98
N HIS A 302 7.45 -7.03 -15.49
CA HIS A 302 6.68 -8.26 -15.51
C HIS A 302 5.43 -8.18 -14.63
N LEU A 303 5.52 -7.59 -13.42
CA LEU A 303 4.35 -7.34 -12.58
C LEU A 303 3.34 -6.45 -13.31
N ASN A 304 3.81 -5.32 -13.83
CA ASN A 304 2.94 -4.33 -14.48
C ASN A 304 2.26 -4.90 -15.73
N GLN A 305 2.97 -5.66 -16.57
CA GLN A 305 2.43 -6.28 -17.79
C GLN A 305 1.49 -7.46 -17.52
N ASN A 306 1.64 -8.14 -16.39
CA ASN A 306 0.88 -9.35 -16.08
C ASN A 306 -0.03 -9.17 -14.86
N PHE A 307 -0.37 -7.93 -14.49
CA PHE A 307 -1.08 -7.61 -13.24
C PHE A 307 -2.39 -8.39 -13.08
N SER A 308 -3.17 -8.56 -14.15
CA SER A 308 -4.40 -9.36 -14.15
C SER A 308 -4.20 -10.86 -13.85
N GLN A 309 -2.99 -11.37 -14.06
CA GLN A 309 -2.60 -12.72 -13.63
C GLN A 309 -2.29 -12.73 -12.12
N TYR A 310 -1.64 -11.68 -11.61
CA TYR A 310 -1.37 -11.51 -10.19
C TYR A 310 -2.64 -11.30 -9.36
N GLU A 311 -3.65 -10.59 -9.88
CA GLU A 311 -4.98 -10.50 -9.24
C GLU A 311 -5.63 -11.87 -9.03
N ARG A 312 -5.35 -12.83 -9.91
CA ARG A 312 -5.85 -14.20 -9.79
C ARG A 312 -5.04 -15.03 -8.80
N ALA A 313 -3.77 -14.69 -8.60
CA ALA A 313 -2.88 -15.34 -7.65
C ALA A 313 -3.13 -14.87 -6.21
N GLU A 314 -3.29 -13.56 -6.01
CA GLU A 314 -3.40 -12.93 -4.69
C GLU A 314 -4.60 -11.98 -4.60
N ASN A 315 -5.46 -12.24 -3.61
CA ASN A 315 -6.68 -11.45 -3.41
C ASN A 315 -6.37 -9.97 -3.17
N ILE A 316 -5.30 -9.65 -2.45
CA ILE A 316 -4.92 -8.26 -2.18
C ILE A 316 -4.65 -7.45 -3.46
N PHE A 317 -4.10 -8.05 -4.54
CA PHE A 317 -3.96 -7.33 -5.81
C PHE A 317 -5.30 -7.07 -6.49
N LYS A 318 -6.25 -8.01 -6.37
CA LYS A 318 -7.64 -7.80 -6.81
C LYS A 318 -8.33 -6.67 -6.01
N GLU A 319 -8.12 -6.64 -4.70
CA GLU A 319 -8.62 -5.56 -3.83
C GLU A 319 -7.94 -4.23 -4.17
N LEU A 320 -6.63 -4.22 -4.48
CA LEU A 320 -5.92 -3.02 -4.92
C LEU A 320 -6.52 -2.45 -6.21
N SER A 321 -6.88 -3.31 -7.16
CA SER A 321 -7.63 -2.90 -8.36
C SER A 321 -8.99 -2.30 -8.03
N THR A 322 -9.67 -2.80 -6.99
CA THR A 322 -10.95 -2.25 -6.52
C THR A 322 -10.75 -0.84 -5.95
N VAL A 323 -9.71 -0.64 -5.13
CA VAL A 323 -9.30 0.70 -4.67
C VAL A 323 -9.02 1.61 -5.87
N GLY A 324 -8.30 1.10 -6.88
CA GLY A 324 -7.96 1.89 -8.05
C GLY A 324 -9.16 2.32 -8.88
N ARG A 325 -10.23 1.51 -8.94
CA ARG A 325 -11.51 1.88 -9.59
C ARG A 325 -12.20 3.01 -8.85
N ILE A 326 -12.31 2.91 -7.53
CA ILE A 326 -12.90 3.97 -6.69
C ILE A 326 -12.09 5.25 -6.86
N MET A 327 -10.75 5.15 -6.82
CA MET A 327 -9.86 6.30 -7.03
C MET A 327 -10.04 6.93 -8.41
N ALA A 328 -10.16 6.16 -9.48
CA ALA A 328 -10.38 6.69 -10.83
C ALA A 328 -11.60 7.61 -10.88
N LEU A 329 -12.73 7.14 -10.31
CA LEU A 329 -13.99 7.90 -10.31
C LEU A 329 -13.91 9.14 -9.42
N VAL A 330 -13.31 9.04 -8.24
CA VAL A 330 -13.11 10.19 -7.35
C VAL A 330 -12.14 11.22 -7.93
N ILE A 331 -11.07 10.78 -8.59
CA ILE A 331 -10.12 11.66 -9.29
C ILE A 331 -10.84 12.38 -10.43
N TRP A 332 -11.72 11.70 -11.17
CA TRP A 332 -12.52 12.33 -12.21
C TRP A 332 -13.45 13.42 -11.64
N LEU A 333 -14.18 13.13 -10.55
CA LEU A 333 -15.02 14.10 -9.84
C LEU A 333 -14.22 15.37 -9.48
N LYS A 334 -12.98 15.19 -8.97
CA LYS A 334 -12.09 16.31 -8.64
C LYS A 334 -11.62 17.07 -9.88
N LYS A 335 -11.12 16.36 -10.89
CA LYS A 335 -10.55 16.97 -12.11
C LYS A 335 -11.58 17.75 -12.91
N MET A 336 -12.83 17.31 -12.92
CA MET A 336 -13.94 18.00 -13.60
C MET A 336 -14.62 19.06 -12.72
N ASN A 337 -14.11 19.31 -11.51
CA ASN A 337 -14.67 20.26 -10.54
C ASN A 337 -16.16 20.01 -10.26
N MET A 338 -16.54 18.73 -10.15
CA MET A 338 -17.94 18.35 -9.91
C MET A 338 -18.42 18.79 -8.53
N ASP A 339 -17.49 19.02 -7.60
CA ASP A 339 -17.79 19.66 -6.32
C ASP A 339 -18.40 21.05 -6.48
N ASN A 340 -18.21 21.77 -7.60
CA ASN A 340 -18.91 23.04 -7.84
C ASN A 340 -20.40 22.88 -8.17
N ARG A 341 -20.84 21.68 -8.56
CA ARG A 341 -22.21 21.37 -9.00
C ARG A 341 -23.03 20.65 -7.94
N ILE A 342 -22.38 19.76 -7.19
CA ILE A 342 -23.00 18.88 -6.20
C ILE A 342 -22.25 18.91 -4.87
N GLU A 343 -22.95 18.61 -3.78
CA GLU A 343 -22.40 18.59 -2.42
C GLU A 343 -21.63 17.27 -2.17
N LEU A 344 -20.44 17.14 -2.76
CA LEU A 344 -19.61 15.94 -2.55
C LEU A 344 -19.16 15.77 -1.08
N ASP A 345 -19.13 16.86 -0.30
CA ASP A 345 -18.77 16.80 1.12
C ASP A 345 -19.81 16.03 1.96
N ASP A 346 -21.00 15.74 1.43
CA ASP A 346 -21.93 14.78 2.06
C ASP A 346 -21.25 13.41 2.32
N LEU A 347 -20.26 13.00 1.50
CA LEU A 347 -19.46 11.79 1.75
C LEU A 347 -18.68 11.85 3.07
N LEU A 348 -18.38 13.05 3.59
CA LEU A 348 -17.68 13.20 4.86
C LEU A 348 -18.57 12.85 6.07
N SER A 349 -19.90 12.84 5.90
CA SER A 349 -20.85 12.42 6.93
C SER A 349 -20.91 10.90 7.12
N VAL A 350 -20.39 10.13 6.16
CA VAL A 350 -20.42 8.66 6.19
C VAL A 350 -19.59 8.14 7.35
N ASN A 351 -20.19 7.26 8.16
CA ASN A 351 -19.47 6.56 9.22
C ASN A 351 -18.48 5.55 8.63
N ILE A 352 -17.23 5.68 9.06
CA ILE A 352 -16.15 4.75 8.80
C ILE A 352 -16.13 3.73 9.93
N PRO A 353 -16.24 2.42 9.63
CA PRO A 353 -16.24 1.38 10.65
C PRO A 353 -14.91 1.31 11.39
N THR A 354 -14.95 0.78 12.62
CA THR A 354 -13.73 0.48 13.39
C THR A 354 -12.81 -0.43 12.59
N PHE A 355 -11.58 0.00 12.37
CA PHE A 355 -10.55 -0.78 11.70
C PHE A 355 -9.17 -0.42 12.27
N LYS A 356 -8.22 -1.35 12.23
CA LYS A 356 -6.87 -1.11 12.74
C LYS A 356 -5.83 -1.52 11.71
N THR A 357 -5.07 -0.55 11.24
CA THR A 357 -3.86 -0.82 10.46
C THR A 357 -2.68 -1.01 11.41
N GLN A 358 -1.74 -1.86 11.02
CA GLN A 358 -0.50 -2.01 11.77
C GLN A 358 0.35 -0.73 11.71
N LYS A 359 1.03 -0.42 12.82
CA LYS A 359 1.94 0.74 12.94
C LYS A 359 3.40 0.38 12.69
N ARG A 360 3.72 -0.90 12.73
CA ARG A 360 5.02 -1.47 12.43
C ARG A 360 4.87 -2.88 11.88
N THR A 361 5.84 -3.32 11.10
CA THR A 361 5.93 -4.69 10.58
C THR A 361 7.32 -5.25 10.88
N LYS A 362 7.42 -6.55 11.17
CA LYS A 362 8.74 -7.18 11.31
C LYS A 362 9.42 -7.18 9.93
N LYS A 363 10.73 -6.92 9.89
CA LYS A 363 11.49 -7.09 8.66
C LYS A 363 11.64 -8.57 8.35
N MET A 364 11.65 -8.88 7.06
CA MET A 364 11.98 -10.22 6.58
C MET A 364 13.46 -10.27 6.21
N LEU A 365 14.17 -11.29 6.70
CA LEU A 365 15.51 -11.64 6.25
C LEU A 365 15.44 -12.99 5.54
N ALA A 366 15.78 -12.99 4.25
CA ALA A 366 15.76 -14.20 3.43
C ALA A 366 17.08 -14.37 2.69
N THR A 367 17.38 -15.60 2.29
CA THR A 367 18.56 -15.94 1.50
C THR A 367 18.15 -16.88 0.37
N SER A 368 18.39 -16.45 -0.87
CA SER A 368 18.21 -17.25 -2.08
C SER A 368 19.54 -17.83 -2.53
N VAL A 369 19.58 -19.13 -2.82
CA VAL A 369 20.77 -19.85 -3.28
C VAL A 369 20.44 -20.73 -4.47
N LEU A 370 21.41 -20.86 -5.38
CA LEU A 370 21.30 -21.67 -6.59
C LEU A 370 22.60 -22.46 -6.78
N ALA A 371 22.50 -23.79 -6.87
CA ALA A 371 23.60 -24.63 -7.31
C ALA A 371 23.73 -24.56 -8.83
N VAL A 372 24.90 -24.12 -9.32
CA VAL A 372 25.16 -23.97 -10.75
C VAL A 372 26.14 -25.06 -11.23
N PRO A 373 25.78 -25.88 -12.21
CA PRO A 373 26.71 -26.80 -12.85
C PRO A 373 27.78 -26.02 -13.62
N GLY A 374 29.04 -26.41 -13.47
CA GLY A 374 30.17 -25.74 -14.14
C GLY A 374 29.97 -25.62 -15.65
N ASN A 375 30.27 -24.44 -16.22
CA ASN A 375 30.17 -24.08 -17.65
C ASN A 375 28.78 -24.20 -18.31
N SER A 376 27.68 -24.26 -17.55
CA SER A 376 26.34 -24.36 -18.14
C SER A 376 25.68 -22.98 -18.27
N ASN A 377 25.02 -22.72 -19.41
CA ASN A 377 24.16 -21.55 -19.55
C ASN A 377 22.91 -21.73 -18.66
N LEU A 378 22.72 -20.81 -17.71
CA LEU A 378 21.54 -20.80 -16.85
C LEU A 378 20.30 -20.44 -17.68
N THR A 379 19.32 -21.34 -17.70
CA THR A 379 18.00 -21.06 -18.28
C THR A 379 17.03 -20.60 -17.19
N SER A 380 16.00 -19.83 -17.56
CA SER A 380 14.93 -19.44 -16.63
C SER A 380 14.28 -20.64 -15.97
N GLN A 381 14.09 -21.74 -16.70
CA GLN A 381 13.53 -22.98 -16.16
C GLN A 381 14.44 -23.57 -15.08
N TYR A 382 15.74 -23.67 -15.36
CA TYR A 382 16.72 -24.20 -14.41
C TYR A 382 16.76 -23.38 -13.12
N VAL A 383 16.90 -22.06 -13.24
CA VAL A 383 16.92 -21.17 -12.09
C VAL A 383 15.63 -21.29 -11.29
N ARG A 384 14.49 -21.37 -11.95
CA ARG A 384 13.19 -21.51 -11.29
C ARG A 384 13.07 -22.81 -10.52
N ASP A 385 13.52 -23.92 -11.09
CA ASP A 385 13.30 -25.24 -10.50
C ASP A 385 14.30 -25.56 -9.39
N TYR A 386 15.47 -24.91 -9.40
CA TYR A 386 16.58 -25.25 -8.52
C TYR A 386 17.04 -24.13 -7.59
N THR A 387 16.48 -22.92 -7.67
CA THR A 387 16.66 -21.90 -6.62
C THR A 387 15.94 -22.33 -5.35
N LYS A 388 16.64 -22.24 -4.22
CA LYS A 388 16.06 -22.40 -2.89
C LYS A 388 16.14 -21.09 -2.14
N THR A 389 15.00 -20.66 -1.60
CA THR A 389 14.92 -19.48 -0.73
C THR A 389 14.63 -19.94 0.69
N TYR A 390 15.42 -19.44 1.65
CA TYR A 390 15.25 -19.71 3.07
C TYR A 390 14.79 -18.44 3.78
N ASP A 391 13.68 -18.51 4.52
CA ASP A 391 13.38 -17.49 5.52
C ASP A 391 14.26 -17.71 6.74
N ILE A 392 15.03 -16.70 7.10
CA ILE A 392 15.92 -16.69 8.26
C ILE A 392 15.62 -15.49 9.17
N SER A 393 14.40 -14.96 9.10
CA SER A 393 13.94 -13.81 9.90
C SER A 393 14.01 -14.07 11.41
N TYR A 394 14.00 -15.33 11.85
CA TYR A 394 14.22 -15.72 13.25
C TYR A 394 15.62 -15.31 13.76
N LEU A 395 16.61 -15.17 12.87
CA LEU A 395 17.94 -14.71 13.25
C LEU A 395 17.95 -13.24 13.67
N LEU A 396 17.02 -12.42 13.16
CA LEU A 396 16.92 -11.00 13.55
C LEU A 396 16.70 -10.83 15.06
N ASP A 397 16.01 -11.78 15.70
CA ASP A 397 15.70 -11.73 17.13
C ASP A 397 16.92 -12.00 18.02
N GLN A 398 18.01 -12.53 17.46
CA GLN A 398 19.28 -12.78 18.16
C GLN A 398 20.17 -11.53 18.23
N TYR A 399 19.76 -10.44 17.58
CA TYR A 399 20.51 -9.21 17.48
C TYR A 399 19.81 -8.05 18.20
N ASN A 400 20.61 -7.03 18.52
CA ASN A 400 20.12 -5.84 19.22
C ASN A 400 19.23 -4.99 18.30
N ALA A 401 18.33 -4.20 18.90
CA ALA A 401 17.44 -3.29 18.18
C ALA A 401 18.18 -2.27 17.29
N SER A 402 19.44 -1.95 17.60
CA SER A 402 20.27 -1.01 16.85
C SER A 402 21.12 -1.65 15.74
N THR A 403 21.09 -2.98 15.58
CA THR A 403 21.85 -3.70 14.55
C THR A 403 21.48 -3.20 13.15
N SER A 404 22.49 -2.91 12.33
CA SER A 404 22.29 -2.27 11.02
C SER A 404 21.83 -3.25 9.94
N ASP A 405 21.16 -2.75 8.90
CA ASP A 405 20.76 -3.56 7.74
C ASP A 405 21.96 -4.19 7.02
N LYS A 406 23.11 -3.50 7.00
CA LYS A 406 24.36 -4.05 6.43
C LYS A 406 24.83 -5.26 7.21
N GLU A 407 24.73 -5.23 8.53
CA GLU A 407 25.09 -6.35 9.40
C GLU A 407 24.13 -7.53 9.19
N PHE A 408 22.82 -7.28 9.09
CA PHE A 408 21.85 -8.33 8.73
C PHE A 408 22.13 -8.99 7.38
N VAL A 409 22.64 -8.23 6.39
CA VAL A 409 23.08 -8.82 5.11
C VAL A 409 24.29 -9.75 5.30
N GLU A 410 25.25 -9.41 6.18
CA GLU A 410 26.35 -10.32 6.50
C GLU A 410 25.89 -11.58 7.25
N VAL A 411 24.84 -11.47 8.09
CA VAL A 411 24.19 -12.65 8.71
C VAL A 411 23.63 -13.58 7.64
N GLY A 412 22.90 -13.04 6.65
CA GLY A 412 22.38 -13.81 5.52
C GLY A 412 23.48 -14.49 4.70
N LYS A 413 24.58 -13.77 4.41
CA LYS A 413 25.75 -14.35 3.72
C LYS A 413 26.38 -15.48 4.52
N LYS A 414 26.58 -15.30 5.83
CA LYS A 414 27.13 -16.35 6.70
C LYS A 414 26.23 -17.58 6.75
N PHE A 415 24.91 -17.38 6.79
CA PHE A 415 23.95 -18.48 6.70
C PHE A 415 24.11 -19.22 5.36
N ALA A 416 24.13 -18.49 4.24
CA ALA A 416 24.28 -19.06 2.90
C ALA A 416 25.54 -19.93 2.76
N SER A 417 26.68 -19.46 3.25
CA SER A 417 27.96 -20.18 3.18
C SER A 417 28.02 -21.46 4.01
N ASN A 418 27.09 -21.65 4.96
CA ASN A 418 27.00 -22.86 5.78
C ASN A 418 25.99 -23.87 5.22
N ILE A 419 25.33 -23.57 4.10
CA ILE A 419 24.41 -24.51 3.47
C ILE A 419 25.24 -25.59 2.76
N ASP A 420 24.96 -26.84 3.09
CA ASP A 420 25.57 -28.02 2.48
C ASP A 420 25.24 -28.09 0.98
N ASP A 421 26.28 -28.07 0.14
CA ASP A 421 26.17 -28.16 -1.32
C ASP A 421 25.37 -29.39 -1.78
N SER A 422 25.45 -30.50 -1.05
CA SER A 422 24.70 -31.72 -1.38
C SER A 422 23.19 -31.53 -1.23
N LYS A 423 22.76 -30.59 -0.37
CA LYS A 423 21.35 -30.20 -0.22
C LYS A 423 20.91 -29.23 -1.31
N LEU A 424 21.82 -28.56 -2.00
CA LEU A 424 21.53 -27.62 -3.08
C LEU A 424 21.56 -28.29 -4.46
N ALA A 425 22.36 -29.33 -4.62
CA ALA A 425 22.49 -30.06 -5.87
C ALA A 425 21.14 -30.67 -6.31
N PRO A 426 20.70 -30.39 -7.56
CA PRO A 426 19.62 -31.15 -8.18
C PRO A 426 19.88 -32.65 -8.09
N ALA A 427 18.82 -33.45 -7.88
CA ALA A 427 18.95 -34.91 -7.68
C ALA A 427 19.75 -35.61 -8.79
N GLN A 428 19.63 -35.13 -10.03
CA GLN A 428 20.42 -35.60 -11.17
C GLN A 428 21.94 -35.43 -10.98
N TYR A 429 22.39 -34.35 -10.32
CA TYR A 429 23.81 -34.13 -10.03
C TYR A 429 24.27 -34.93 -8.81
N SER A 430 23.43 -35.09 -7.79
CA SER A 430 23.76 -35.95 -6.66
C SER A 430 24.00 -37.40 -7.11
N LYS A 431 23.20 -37.87 -8.07
CA LYS A 431 23.39 -39.17 -8.73
C LYS A 431 24.72 -39.20 -9.51
N ALA A 432 24.97 -38.24 -10.39
CA ALA A 432 26.21 -38.17 -11.18
C ALA A 432 27.47 -38.05 -10.30
N LEU A 433 27.39 -37.32 -9.19
CA LEU A 433 28.48 -37.19 -8.21
C LEU A 433 28.74 -38.52 -7.48
N SER A 434 27.67 -39.23 -7.10
CA SER A 434 27.78 -40.56 -6.50
C SER A 434 28.41 -41.58 -7.46
N GLU A 435 28.05 -41.53 -8.74
CA GLU A 435 28.62 -42.36 -9.80
C GLU A 435 30.10 -42.01 -10.04
N LYS A 436 30.43 -40.71 -10.14
CA LYS A 436 31.82 -40.24 -10.25
C LYS A 436 32.68 -40.74 -9.08
N ASN A 437 32.19 -40.62 -7.85
CA ASN A 437 32.90 -41.07 -6.65
C ASN A 437 33.03 -42.61 -6.60
N TYR A 438 32.05 -43.34 -7.13
CA TYR A 438 32.13 -44.79 -7.29
C TYR A 438 33.23 -45.18 -8.29
N TYR A 439 33.24 -44.57 -9.48
CA TYR A 439 34.26 -44.85 -10.50
C TYR A 439 35.66 -44.38 -10.07
N GLY A 440 35.78 -43.26 -9.36
CA GLY A 440 37.05 -42.82 -8.77
C GLY A 440 37.65 -43.86 -7.83
N ARG A 441 36.84 -44.39 -6.89
CA ARG A 441 37.26 -45.48 -6.01
C ARG A 441 37.62 -46.76 -6.78
N LEU A 442 36.90 -47.07 -7.85
CA LEU A 442 37.18 -48.23 -8.70
C LEU A 442 38.52 -48.08 -9.45
N ILE A 443 38.83 -46.87 -9.92
CA ILE A 443 40.11 -46.55 -10.57
C ILE A 443 41.25 -46.66 -9.56
N GLU A 444 41.13 -45.99 -8.40
CA GLU A 444 42.13 -46.03 -7.32
C GLU A 444 42.39 -47.47 -6.85
N SER A 445 41.34 -48.28 -6.68
CA SER A 445 41.48 -49.68 -6.27
C SER A 445 42.14 -50.57 -7.31
N ASN A 446 42.11 -50.20 -8.60
CA ASN A 446 42.69 -50.98 -9.69
C ASN A 446 44.07 -50.46 -10.12
N GLU A 447 44.44 -49.25 -9.74
CA GLU A 447 45.76 -48.67 -10.04
C GLU A 447 46.94 -49.54 -9.57
N PRO A 448 46.92 -50.15 -8.36
CA PRO A 448 47.98 -51.06 -7.92
C PRO A 448 48.06 -52.33 -8.76
N LYS A 449 46.92 -52.89 -9.17
CA LYS A 449 46.86 -54.09 -10.03
C LYS A 449 47.43 -53.81 -11.41
N ILE A 450 47.10 -52.63 -11.98
CA ILE A 450 47.63 -52.19 -13.26
C ILE A 450 49.15 -51.97 -13.17
N LYS A 451 49.65 -51.40 -12.05
CA LYS A 451 51.10 -51.25 -11.82
C LYS A 451 51.80 -52.61 -11.69
N SER A 452 51.21 -53.57 -10.98
CA SER A 452 51.74 -54.93 -10.84
C SER A 452 51.82 -55.65 -12.18
N LEU A 453 50.75 -55.61 -12.98
CA LEU A 453 50.73 -56.23 -14.30
C LEU A 453 51.75 -55.60 -15.26
N LYS A 454 51.97 -54.28 -15.17
CA LYS A 454 53.02 -53.61 -15.95
C LYS A 454 54.42 -54.08 -15.57
N SER A 455 54.71 -54.26 -14.27
CA SER A 455 56.03 -54.77 -13.84
C SER A 455 56.24 -56.26 -14.14
N GLU A 456 55.18 -57.01 -14.47
CA GLU A 456 55.29 -58.40 -14.95
C GLU A 456 55.49 -58.48 -16.47
N ILE A 457 55.15 -57.42 -17.19
CA ILE A 457 55.32 -57.30 -18.65
C ILE A 457 56.71 -56.76 -18.99
N ASP A 458 57.24 -55.84 -18.17
CA ASP A 458 58.62 -55.34 -18.23
C ASP A 458 59.62 -56.38 -17.68
#